data_AF-A0A964EV15-F1
#
_entry.id   AF-A0A964EV15-F1
#
_cell.length_a   1.000
_cell.length_b   1.000
_cell.length_c   1.000
_cell.angle_alpha   90.00
_cell.angle_beta   90.00
_cell.angle_gamma   90.00
#
_symmetry.space_group_name_H-M   'P 1'
#
loop_
_entity.id
_entity.type
_entity.pdbx_description
1 polymer ?
#
loop_
_entity_poly.entity_id
_entity_poly.type
_entity_poly.pdbx_seq_one_letter_code
_entity_poly.pdbx_strand_id
1 'polypeptide(L)'
;MRGDGPGPLFLIGVAAAFVGVLWATSQTEVPEPAAPAPVVSVPAPPASAPVVIEQGTSRPDGRAPLQPSNIRDIDALGVEGLAELEEQPLLVALAVMNGTTAACEPCWVAGESLATCLVQRREVCPEAEAQARRVVRGAAAGVDPRALQASIQFNDAWLDVPPMALVRRGPDAPTVRLVVAVDFASPFSADARVVWTTLAQRYPDGLAVEWLHAPREAPGAQAAARAALAADLQGRYDAMAQALFALPPDTFAADVVPEAALKAAAEEAGLDVAAWTAAMDSAAVRARLDAERAAASTLGVRGTPTAFVNGYRVRGLRDIDAYARIIDLELADAEARP
;
A
#
# COMPACT_ATOMS: atom_id res chain seq x y z
N MET A 1 49.15 -9.01 56.22
CA MET A 1 49.18 -7.56 55.92
C MET A 1 50.13 -7.42 54.73
N ARG A 2 49.64 -7.35 53.49
CA ARG A 2 49.33 -6.11 52.75
C ARG A 2 50.37 -5.01 52.97
N GLY A 3 51.08 -4.69 51.90
CA GLY A 3 52.03 -3.59 51.77
C GLY A 3 52.33 -3.40 50.29
N ASP A 4 51.48 -2.62 49.63
CA ASP A 4 51.62 -2.12 48.27
C ASP A 4 52.79 -1.14 48.13
N GLY A 5 53.44 -1.16 46.96
CA GLY A 5 54.39 -0.15 46.52
C GLY A 5 54.71 -0.33 45.03
N PRO A 6 54.39 0.63 44.14
CA PRO A 6 54.53 0.45 42.68
C PRO A 6 55.93 0.84 42.18
N GLY A 7 56.48 0.01 41.29
CA GLY A 7 57.69 0.27 40.50
C GLY A 7 57.39 0.84 39.11
N PRO A 8 58.39 1.37 38.39
CA PRO A 8 58.25 2.56 37.54
C PRO A 8 57.79 2.30 36.10
N LEU A 9 57.16 3.35 35.56
CA LEU A 9 56.80 3.58 34.15
C LEU A 9 57.99 3.41 33.21
N PHE A 10 57.89 2.44 32.30
CA PHE A 10 58.73 2.35 31.10
C PHE A 10 57.98 2.95 29.91
N LEU A 11 58.46 4.10 29.44
CA LEU A 11 58.13 4.69 28.15
C LEU A 11 58.79 3.85 27.04
N ILE A 12 58.00 3.10 26.29
CA ILE A 12 58.43 2.46 25.05
C ILE A 12 57.93 3.31 23.89
N GLY A 13 58.85 4.04 23.26
CA GLY A 13 58.63 4.73 22.01
C GLY A 13 58.44 3.72 20.87
N VAL A 14 57.29 3.78 20.22
CA VAL A 14 57.02 3.01 18.99
C VAL A 14 57.51 3.83 17.81
N ALA A 15 58.65 3.43 17.26
CA ALA A 15 59.11 3.88 15.95
C ALA A 15 58.24 3.23 14.86
N ALA A 16 57.49 4.04 14.11
CA ALA A 16 56.71 3.59 12.97
C ALA A 16 57.64 3.32 11.78
N ALA A 17 57.84 2.03 11.45
CA ALA A 17 58.45 1.61 10.20
C ALA A 17 57.38 1.60 9.10
N PHE A 18 57.47 2.52 8.15
CA PHE A 18 56.68 2.51 6.93
C PHE A 18 57.16 1.40 6.00
N VAL A 19 56.39 0.31 5.89
CA VAL A 19 56.55 -0.69 4.83
C VAL A 19 55.75 -0.19 3.62
N GLY A 20 56.46 0.25 2.58
CA GLY A 20 55.86 0.60 1.30
C GLY A 20 55.34 -0.64 0.58
N VAL A 21 54.03 -0.77 0.47
CA VAL A 21 53.36 -1.76 -0.39
C VAL A 21 53.25 -1.15 -1.79
N LEU A 22 54.02 -1.68 -2.75
CA LEU A 22 53.83 -1.38 -4.17
C LEU A 22 52.49 -1.97 -4.63
N TRP A 23 51.56 -1.10 -5.02
CA TRP A 23 50.37 -1.49 -5.77
C TRP A 23 50.72 -1.57 -7.26
N ALA A 24 50.72 -2.79 -7.81
CA ALA A 24 50.71 -3.01 -9.25
C ALA A 24 49.29 -2.77 -9.77
N THR A 25 49.10 -1.71 -10.54
CA THR A 25 47.81 -1.42 -11.20
C THR A 25 47.68 -2.30 -12.45
N SER A 26 47.07 -3.47 -12.33
CA SER A 26 46.56 -4.20 -13.50
C SER A 26 45.20 -3.62 -13.88
N GLN A 27 45.14 -2.88 -14.99
CA GLN A 27 43.88 -2.45 -15.58
C GLN A 27 43.14 -3.67 -16.11
N THR A 28 42.08 -4.07 -15.43
CA THR A 28 41.04 -4.92 -16.03
C THR A 28 39.98 -3.97 -16.57
N GLU A 29 39.86 -3.92 -17.89
CA GLU A 29 38.79 -3.18 -18.57
C GLU A 29 37.46 -3.79 -18.16
N VAL A 30 36.62 -2.97 -17.51
CA VAL A 30 35.21 -3.29 -17.25
C VAL A 30 34.48 -3.19 -18.59
N PRO A 31 33.78 -4.24 -19.07
CA PRO A 31 33.00 -4.12 -20.29
C PRO A 31 31.87 -3.10 -20.08
N GLU A 32 31.78 -2.16 -21.01
CA GLU A 32 30.77 -1.12 -21.04
C GLU A 32 29.35 -1.74 -21.04
N PRO A 33 28.40 -1.23 -20.23
CA PRO A 33 27.05 -1.78 -20.19
C PRO A 33 26.39 -1.64 -21.56
N ALA A 34 25.82 -2.74 -22.05
CA ALA A 34 25.07 -2.76 -23.29
C ALA A 34 23.98 -1.68 -23.26
N ALA A 35 23.91 -0.88 -24.32
CA ALA A 35 22.92 0.18 -24.47
C ALA A 35 21.50 -0.37 -24.27
N PRO A 36 20.63 0.34 -23.53
CA PRO A 36 19.26 -0.09 -23.32
C PRO A 36 18.56 -0.25 -24.68
N ALA A 37 17.81 -1.34 -24.83
CA ALA A 37 16.94 -1.53 -25.98
C ALA A 37 16.04 -0.29 -26.15
N PRO A 38 15.82 0.20 -27.39
CA PRO A 38 15.00 1.38 -27.61
C PRO A 38 13.62 1.13 -27.01
N VAL A 39 13.23 2.00 -26.08
CA VAL A 39 11.87 2.05 -25.56
C VAL A 39 10.97 2.29 -26.77
N VAL A 40 10.19 1.28 -27.14
CA VAL A 40 9.12 1.47 -28.12
C VAL A 40 8.10 2.37 -27.44
N SER A 41 8.16 3.66 -27.76
CA SER A 41 7.18 4.64 -27.33
C SER A 41 5.80 4.18 -27.80
N VAL A 42 5.02 3.62 -26.90
CA VAL A 42 3.58 3.46 -27.12
C VAL A 42 3.04 4.89 -27.25
N PRO A 43 2.46 5.28 -28.40
CA PRO A 43 1.87 6.59 -28.52
C PRO A 43 0.79 6.74 -27.45
N ALA A 44 0.87 7.81 -26.68
CA ALA A 44 -0.19 8.16 -25.74
C ALA A 44 -1.54 8.14 -26.48
N PRO A 45 -2.61 7.59 -25.89
CA PRO A 45 -3.94 7.74 -26.47
C PRO A 45 -4.17 9.23 -26.73
N PRO A 46 -4.78 9.61 -27.86
CA PRO A 46 -5.06 11.02 -28.12
C PRO A 46 -5.84 11.55 -26.93
N ALA A 47 -5.34 12.61 -26.31
CA ALA A 47 -6.09 13.32 -25.29
C ALA A 47 -7.42 13.71 -25.93
N SER A 48 -8.50 13.06 -25.49
CA SER A 48 -9.85 13.51 -25.74
C SER A 48 -9.86 14.98 -25.32
N ALA A 49 -10.17 15.88 -26.26
CA ALA A 49 -10.19 17.30 -25.98
C ALA A 49 -11.08 17.49 -24.74
N PRO A 50 -10.58 18.15 -23.67
CA PRO A 50 -11.42 18.39 -22.51
C PRO A 50 -12.68 19.09 -23.01
N VAL A 51 -13.85 18.66 -22.53
CA VAL A 51 -15.04 19.49 -22.61
C VAL A 51 -14.73 20.70 -21.74
N VAL A 52 -14.10 21.71 -22.35
CA VAL A 52 -13.85 22.98 -21.70
C VAL A 52 -15.23 23.53 -21.42
N ILE A 53 -15.55 23.66 -20.14
CA ILE A 53 -16.70 24.47 -19.74
C ILE A 53 -16.30 25.91 -20.09
N GLU A 54 -16.55 26.31 -21.34
CA GLU A 54 -16.48 27.71 -21.72
C GLU A 54 -17.48 28.45 -20.85
N GLN A 55 -17.00 29.47 -20.16
CA GLN A 55 -17.89 30.37 -19.45
C GLN A 55 -18.74 31.12 -20.48
N GLY A 56 -19.97 30.65 -20.71
CA GLY A 56 -21.01 31.49 -21.32
C GLY A 56 -21.70 31.00 -22.60
N THR A 57 -21.69 29.71 -22.97
CA THR A 57 -22.54 29.22 -24.07
C THR A 57 -23.37 28.00 -23.65
N SER A 58 -24.63 27.95 -24.10
CA SER A 58 -25.54 26.82 -23.89
C SER A 58 -24.92 25.53 -24.43
N ARG A 59 -25.10 24.43 -23.71
CA ARG A 59 -24.62 23.11 -24.14
C ARG A 59 -25.26 22.70 -25.48
N PRO A 60 -24.67 21.75 -26.24
CA PRO A 60 -25.23 21.27 -27.51
C PRO A 60 -26.66 20.73 -27.42
N ASP A 61 -27.09 20.32 -26.21
CA ASP A 61 -28.43 19.84 -25.90
C ASP A 61 -29.39 20.96 -25.40
N GLY A 62 -28.98 22.22 -25.48
CA GLY A 62 -29.77 23.39 -25.08
C GLY A 62 -29.83 23.64 -23.57
N ARG A 63 -29.18 22.81 -22.74
CA ARG A 63 -29.10 23.04 -21.29
C ARG A 63 -28.14 24.17 -20.93
N ALA A 64 -28.33 24.72 -19.73
CA ALA A 64 -27.45 25.72 -19.16
C ALA A 64 -25.98 25.19 -19.07
N PRO A 65 -24.99 26.09 -19.16
CA PRO A 65 -23.59 25.70 -18.93
C PRO A 65 -23.45 25.09 -17.54
N LEU A 66 -22.66 24.02 -17.45
CA LEU A 66 -22.30 23.42 -16.17
C LEU A 66 -21.49 24.42 -15.33
N GLN A 67 -21.75 24.48 -14.02
CA GLN A 67 -20.93 25.23 -13.09
C GLN A 67 -19.87 24.29 -12.52
N PRO A 68 -18.56 24.42 -12.86
CA PRO A 68 -17.56 23.44 -12.45
C PRO A 68 -17.47 23.26 -10.93
N SER A 69 -17.72 24.32 -10.16
CA SER A 69 -17.71 24.28 -8.70
C SER A 69 -19.00 23.74 -8.07
N ASN A 70 -20.05 23.50 -8.85
CA ASN A 70 -21.38 23.10 -8.36
C ASN A 70 -22.23 22.48 -9.48
N ILE A 71 -21.83 21.31 -9.97
CA ILE A 71 -22.52 20.54 -11.00
C ILE A 71 -23.73 19.85 -10.37
N ARG A 72 -24.92 20.23 -10.83
CA ARG A 72 -26.22 19.66 -10.40
C ARG A 72 -26.94 18.85 -11.48
N ASP A 73 -26.39 18.83 -12.68
CA ASP A 73 -26.94 18.08 -13.80
C ASP A 73 -26.56 16.60 -13.64
N ILE A 74 -27.53 15.82 -13.17
CA ILE A 74 -27.36 14.39 -12.84
C ILE A 74 -27.01 13.58 -14.09
N ASP A 75 -27.63 13.89 -15.23
CA ASP A 75 -27.36 13.20 -16.49
C ASP A 75 -25.94 13.46 -16.97
N ALA A 76 -25.44 14.69 -16.77
CA ALA A 76 -24.07 15.04 -17.12
C ALA A 76 -23.04 14.31 -16.24
N LEU A 77 -23.39 14.08 -14.97
CA LEU A 77 -22.56 13.29 -14.06
C LEU A 77 -22.55 11.81 -14.44
N GLY A 78 -23.59 11.30 -15.09
CA GLY A 78 -23.60 9.95 -15.68
C GLY A 78 -23.23 8.82 -14.72
N VAL A 79 -23.53 8.98 -13.42
CA VAL A 79 -23.22 8.00 -12.37
C VAL A 79 -24.43 7.10 -12.15
N GLU A 80 -24.21 5.80 -12.26
CA GLU A 80 -25.24 4.79 -12.01
C GLU A 80 -25.81 4.91 -10.58
N GLY A 81 -27.13 4.90 -10.44
CA GLY A 81 -27.83 4.97 -9.15
C GLY A 81 -28.06 6.39 -8.61
N LEU A 82 -27.45 7.43 -9.21
CA LEU A 82 -27.56 8.80 -8.71
C LEU A 82 -28.95 9.41 -8.94
N ALA A 83 -29.58 9.12 -10.08
CA ALA A 83 -30.90 9.67 -10.43
C ALA A 83 -32.04 9.02 -9.62
N GLU A 84 -31.77 7.85 -9.06
CA GLU A 84 -32.69 7.02 -8.29
C GLU A 84 -32.71 7.37 -6.79
N LEU A 85 -31.78 8.21 -6.33
CA LEU A 85 -31.72 8.65 -4.94
C LEU A 85 -32.92 9.54 -4.57
N GLU A 86 -33.39 9.38 -3.32
CA GLU A 86 -34.31 10.35 -2.71
C GLU A 86 -33.66 11.73 -2.56
N GLU A 87 -34.48 12.78 -2.40
CA GLU A 87 -34.02 14.18 -2.41
C GLU A 87 -32.85 14.44 -1.46
N GLN A 88 -32.94 13.98 -0.21
CA GLN A 88 -31.92 14.23 0.80
C GLN A 88 -30.60 13.48 0.51
N PRO A 89 -30.60 12.14 0.26
CA PRO A 89 -29.42 11.42 -0.22
C PRO A 89 -28.81 12.01 -1.50
N LEU A 90 -29.63 12.44 -2.45
CA LEU A 90 -29.17 13.08 -3.69
C LEU A 90 -28.39 14.37 -3.40
N LEU A 91 -28.93 15.24 -2.54
CA LEU A 91 -28.25 16.48 -2.13
C LEU A 91 -26.93 16.19 -1.42
N VAL A 92 -26.88 15.17 -0.57
CA VAL A 92 -25.63 14.72 0.07
C VAL A 92 -24.62 14.24 -0.96
N ALA A 93 -25.03 13.38 -1.90
CA ALA A 93 -24.17 12.84 -2.92
C ALA A 93 -23.58 13.95 -3.82
N LEU A 94 -24.42 14.87 -4.28
CA LEU A 94 -24.00 16.03 -5.07
C LEU A 94 -23.06 16.94 -4.28
N ALA A 95 -23.34 17.20 -3.00
CA ALA A 95 -22.47 18.03 -2.16
C ALA A 95 -21.09 17.39 -1.98
N VAL A 96 -21.03 16.08 -1.73
CA VAL A 96 -19.78 15.34 -1.58
C VAL A 96 -18.98 15.32 -2.89
N MET A 97 -19.63 15.02 -4.02
CA MET A 97 -18.96 14.97 -5.33
C MET A 97 -18.44 16.34 -5.78
N ASN A 98 -19.16 17.42 -5.49
CA ASN A 98 -18.72 18.78 -5.82
C ASN A 98 -17.69 19.33 -4.83
N GLY A 99 -17.75 18.92 -3.57
CA GLY A 99 -16.88 19.42 -2.50
C GLY A 99 -15.58 18.64 -2.31
N THR A 100 -15.37 17.55 -3.06
CA THR A 100 -14.23 16.66 -2.84
C THR A 100 -13.43 16.47 -4.11
N THR A 101 -12.12 16.72 -4.04
CA THR A 101 -11.19 16.49 -5.15
C THR A 101 -11.12 15.00 -5.50
N ALA A 102 -11.24 14.67 -6.80
CA ALA A 102 -11.05 13.30 -7.27
C ALA A 102 -9.62 12.81 -6.93
N ALA A 103 -9.45 11.52 -6.64
CA ALA A 103 -8.15 11.03 -6.17
C ALA A 103 -7.20 10.54 -7.27
N CYS A 104 -7.67 10.48 -8.50
CA CYS A 104 -6.91 10.11 -9.69
C CYS A 104 -6.13 11.28 -10.28
N GLU A 105 -5.04 11.00 -10.98
CA GLU A 105 -4.35 11.97 -11.84
C GLU A 105 -5.02 11.98 -13.23
N PRO A 106 -5.26 13.14 -13.87
CA PRO A 106 -4.78 14.49 -13.54
C PRO A 106 -5.70 15.31 -12.62
N CYS A 107 -6.90 14.82 -12.29
CA CYS A 107 -7.91 15.61 -11.57
C CYS A 107 -7.41 16.07 -10.19
N TRP A 108 -6.70 15.21 -9.47
CA TRP A 108 -6.08 15.56 -8.19
C TRP A 108 -5.07 16.70 -8.34
N VAL A 109 -4.18 16.62 -9.33
CA VAL A 109 -3.15 17.64 -9.60
C VAL A 109 -3.79 18.96 -10.01
N ALA A 110 -4.89 18.90 -10.76
CA ALA A 110 -5.67 20.08 -11.16
C ALA A 110 -6.55 20.64 -10.02
N GLY A 111 -6.68 19.95 -8.89
CA GLY A 111 -7.59 20.33 -7.81
C GLY A 111 -9.08 20.23 -8.18
N GLU A 112 -9.41 19.44 -9.20
CA GLU A 112 -10.78 19.31 -9.70
C GLU A 112 -11.64 18.44 -8.77
N SER A 113 -12.88 18.88 -8.55
CA SER A 113 -13.86 18.09 -7.81
C SER A 113 -14.17 16.78 -8.54
N LEU A 114 -14.63 15.77 -7.81
CA LEU A 114 -15.07 14.50 -8.38
C LEU A 114 -16.14 14.72 -9.46
N ALA A 115 -17.10 15.62 -9.20
CA ALA A 115 -18.10 16.04 -10.17
C ALA A 115 -17.47 16.63 -11.45
N THR A 116 -16.50 17.54 -11.31
CA THR A 116 -15.80 18.13 -12.47
C THR A 116 -15.04 17.07 -13.26
N CYS A 117 -14.34 16.19 -12.55
CA CYS A 117 -13.55 15.12 -13.14
C CYS A 117 -14.43 14.14 -13.94
N LEU A 118 -15.59 13.76 -13.41
CA LEU A 118 -16.58 12.91 -14.09
C LEU A 118 -17.11 13.49 -15.40
N VAL A 119 -17.20 14.81 -15.50
CA VAL A 119 -17.71 15.51 -16.69
C VAL A 119 -16.59 15.76 -17.69
N GLN A 120 -15.45 16.24 -17.22
CA GLN A 120 -14.39 16.76 -18.10
C GLN A 120 -13.34 15.72 -18.47
N ARG A 121 -13.13 14.71 -17.60
CA ARG A 121 -11.95 13.86 -17.60
C ARG A 121 -12.25 12.37 -17.37
N ARG A 122 -13.50 11.95 -17.58
CA ARG A 122 -13.97 10.56 -17.37
C ARG A 122 -13.06 9.52 -18.02
N GLU A 123 -12.61 9.77 -19.25
CA GLU A 123 -11.80 8.82 -20.01
C GLU A 123 -10.37 8.67 -19.49
N VAL A 124 -9.84 9.70 -18.82
CA VAL A 124 -8.48 9.71 -18.28
C VAL A 124 -8.42 9.44 -16.78
N CYS A 125 -9.58 9.38 -16.12
CA CYS A 125 -9.74 9.02 -14.72
C CYS A 125 -10.88 8.00 -14.57
N PRO A 126 -10.63 6.71 -14.85
CA PRO A 126 -11.62 5.66 -14.65
C PRO A 126 -12.05 5.52 -13.19
N GLU A 127 -11.22 5.97 -12.23
CA GLU A 127 -11.50 5.84 -10.81
C GLU A 127 -12.57 6.81 -10.31
N ALA A 128 -12.80 7.95 -11.00
CA ALA A 128 -13.85 8.89 -10.65
C ALA A 128 -15.23 8.23 -10.64
N GLU A 129 -15.49 7.34 -11.61
CA GLU A 129 -16.76 6.61 -11.67
C GLU A 129 -16.91 5.66 -10.46
N ALA A 130 -15.86 4.93 -10.09
CA ALA A 130 -15.88 4.04 -8.92
C ALA A 130 -16.05 4.82 -7.61
N GLN A 131 -15.41 5.99 -7.49
CA GLN A 131 -15.57 6.90 -6.35
C GLN A 131 -17.00 7.45 -6.26
N ALA A 132 -17.57 7.85 -7.38
CA ALA A 132 -18.91 8.42 -7.42
C ALA A 132 -20.00 7.39 -7.11
N ARG A 133 -19.88 6.17 -7.64
CA ARG A 133 -20.77 5.05 -7.28
C ARG A 133 -20.73 4.74 -5.79
N ARG A 134 -19.55 4.83 -5.16
CA ARG A 134 -19.46 4.71 -3.69
C ARG A 134 -20.21 5.83 -2.98
N VAL A 135 -20.05 7.09 -3.42
CA VAL A 135 -20.79 8.22 -2.84
C VAL A 135 -22.30 8.01 -2.96
N VAL A 136 -22.77 7.54 -4.12
CA VAL A 136 -24.20 7.23 -4.34
C VAL A 136 -24.69 6.18 -3.34
N ARG A 137 -24.00 5.04 -3.25
CA ARG A 137 -24.38 3.96 -2.32
C ARG A 137 -24.36 4.42 -0.86
N GLY A 138 -23.28 5.08 -0.45
CA GLY A 138 -23.14 5.55 0.93
C GLY A 138 -24.13 6.67 1.28
N ALA A 139 -24.49 7.54 0.34
CA ALA A 139 -25.54 8.53 0.54
C ALA A 139 -26.93 7.87 0.67
N ALA A 140 -27.23 6.85 -0.14
CA ALA A 140 -28.46 6.06 -0.02
C ALA A 140 -28.55 5.36 1.35
N ALA A 141 -27.42 4.88 1.87
CA ALA A 141 -27.29 4.26 3.19
C ALA A 141 -27.30 5.27 4.36
N GLY A 142 -27.41 6.58 4.10
CA GLY A 142 -27.43 7.61 5.14
C GLY A 142 -26.09 7.81 5.86
N VAL A 143 -24.97 7.45 5.22
CA VAL A 143 -23.64 7.61 5.83
C VAL A 143 -23.27 9.08 5.96
N ASP A 144 -22.55 9.41 7.04
CA ASP A 144 -22.07 10.76 7.31
C ASP A 144 -21.28 11.34 6.10
N PRO A 145 -21.61 12.57 5.63
CA PRO A 145 -20.95 13.16 4.47
C PRO A 145 -19.43 13.32 4.60
N ARG A 146 -18.88 13.47 5.81
CA ARG A 146 -17.43 13.58 6.01
C ARG A 146 -16.75 12.23 5.83
N ALA A 147 -17.40 11.13 6.22
CA ALA A 147 -16.92 9.79 5.94
C ALA A 147 -16.94 9.49 4.43
N LEU A 148 -18.00 9.90 3.72
CA LEU A 148 -18.06 9.79 2.26
C LEU A 148 -16.94 10.60 1.58
N GLN A 149 -16.72 11.84 2.02
CA GLN A 149 -15.62 12.66 1.52
C GLN A 149 -14.25 12.01 1.78
N ALA A 150 -14.02 11.48 2.98
CA ALA A 150 -12.79 10.76 3.32
C ALA A 150 -12.55 9.55 2.40
N SER A 151 -13.61 8.84 2.02
CA SER A 151 -13.52 7.66 1.15
C SER A 151 -13.08 7.96 -0.28
N ILE A 152 -13.25 9.20 -0.73
CA ILE A 152 -12.75 9.69 -2.01
C ILE A 152 -11.33 10.19 -1.80
N GLN A 153 -11.10 11.05 -0.80
CA GLN A 153 -9.80 11.66 -0.56
C GLN A 153 -8.69 10.65 -0.28
N PHE A 154 -9.00 9.51 0.32
CA PHE A 154 -7.98 8.54 0.70
C PHE A 154 -7.88 7.34 -0.23
N ASN A 155 -8.76 7.17 -1.22
CA ASN A 155 -8.73 6.01 -2.11
C ASN A 155 -8.46 6.43 -3.55
N ASP A 156 -7.48 5.81 -4.22
CA ASP A 156 -7.14 6.13 -5.61
C ASP A 156 -7.89 5.27 -6.61
N ALA A 157 -7.99 3.93 -6.44
CA ALA A 157 -8.64 3.02 -7.40
C ALA A 157 -9.39 1.85 -6.73
N TRP A 158 -10.46 1.36 -7.34
CA TRP A 158 -11.02 0.05 -7.02
C TRP A 158 -10.33 -1.03 -7.86
N LEU A 159 -9.84 -2.06 -7.20
CA LEU A 159 -9.16 -3.19 -7.81
C LEU A 159 -9.78 -4.49 -7.28
N ASP A 160 -10.00 -5.44 -8.18
CA ASP A 160 -10.42 -6.78 -7.79
C ASP A 160 -9.24 -7.47 -7.08
N VAL A 161 -9.33 -7.56 -5.76
CA VAL A 161 -8.34 -8.26 -4.94
C VAL A 161 -8.68 -9.73 -4.92
N PRO A 162 -7.90 -10.57 -5.63
CA PRO A 162 -8.25 -11.97 -5.82
C PRO A 162 -8.38 -12.67 -4.46
N PRO A 163 -9.30 -13.65 -4.33
CA PRO A 163 -9.39 -14.45 -3.13
C PRO A 163 -8.08 -15.24 -2.97
N MET A 164 -7.37 -14.98 -1.89
CA MET A 164 -6.07 -15.56 -1.59
C MET A 164 -6.02 -16.03 -0.14
N ALA A 165 -5.31 -17.12 0.12
CA ALA A 165 -5.04 -17.61 1.48
C ALA A 165 -3.91 -16.79 2.14
N LEU A 166 -4.16 -15.49 2.32
CA LEU A 166 -3.25 -14.59 3.01
C LEU A 166 -3.26 -14.87 4.51
N VAL A 167 -2.17 -14.50 5.18
CA VAL A 167 -2.15 -14.51 6.64
C VAL A 167 -3.17 -13.48 7.13
N ARG A 168 -4.09 -13.90 8.02
CA ARG A 168 -5.22 -13.09 8.46
C ARG A 168 -5.24 -12.87 9.96
N ARG A 169 -5.67 -11.67 10.37
CA ARG A 169 -6.12 -11.34 11.73
C ARG A 169 -7.51 -10.73 11.68
N GLY A 170 -8.42 -11.27 12.49
CA GLY A 170 -9.84 -10.93 12.45
C GLY A 170 -10.71 -12.14 12.08
N PRO A 171 -12.02 -11.96 11.89
CA PRO A 171 -12.97 -13.04 11.67
C PRO A 171 -12.80 -13.68 10.30
N ASP A 172 -13.30 -14.92 10.14
CA ASP A 172 -13.21 -15.67 8.89
C ASP A 172 -14.09 -15.10 7.76
N ALA A 173 -15.21 -14.49 8.15
CA ALA A 173 -16.17 -13.82 7.27
C ALA A 173 -16.28 -12.34 7.67
N PRO A 174 -15.22 -11.54 7.42
CA PRO A 174 -15.21 -10.12 7.77
C PRO A 174 -16.11 -9.32 6.84
N THR A 175 -16.78 -8.31 7.39
CA THR A 175 -17.49 -7.30 6.61
C THR A 175 -16.52 -6.44 5.79
N VAL A 176 -15.37 -6.11 6.38
CA VAL A 176 -14.32 -5.30 5.78
C VAL A 176 -13.00 -6.08 5.74
N ARG A 177 -12.41 -6.18 4.55
CA ARG A 177 -11.06 -6.71 4.35
C ARG A 177 -10.09 -5.57 4.14
N LEU A 178 -9.08 -5.48 5.01
CA LEU A 178 -7.91 -4.61 4.85
C LEU A 178 -6.72 -5.47 4.42
N VAL A 179 -6.46 -5.50 3.11
CA VAL A 179 -5.30 -6.19 2.55
C VAL A 179 -4.11 -5.23 2.51
N VAL A 180 -2.97 -5.65 3.06
CA VAL A 180 -1.78 -4.81 3.20
C VAL A 180 -0.57 -5.48 2.57
N ALA A 181 -0.08 -4.87 1.49
CA ALA A 181 1.14 -5.27 0.82
C ALA A 181 2.37 -4.82 1.63
N VAL A 182 3.21 -5.77 2.04
CA VAL A 182 4.31 -5.54 2.98
C VAL A 182 5.64 -6.11 2.51
N ASP A 183 6.72 -5.46 2.94
CA ASP A 183 8.11 -5.93 2.81
C ASP A 183 8.84 -5.73 4.14
N PHE A 184 9.48 -6.76 4.66
CA PHE A 184 10.29 -6.69 5.89
C PHE A 184 11.56 -5.84 5.73
N ALA A 185 12.01 -5.61 4.50
CA ALA A 185 13.12 -4.70 4.19
C ALA A 185 12.69 -3.22 4.10
N SER A 186 11.38 -2.92 4.15
CA SER A 186 10.85 -1.56 4.04
C SER A 186 10.64 -0.94 5.43
N PRO A 187 11.35 0.16 5.78
CA PRO A 187 11.12 0.85 7.05
C PRO A 187 9.67 1.39 7.16
N PHE A 188 9.08 1.80 6.04
CA PHE A 188 7.68 2.26 6.01
C PHE A 188 6.69 1.14 6.34
N SER A 189 6.99 -0.11 5.96
CA SER A 189 6.14 -1.25 6.33
C SER A 189 6.20 -1.55 7.83
N ALA A 190 7.38 -1.36 8.45
CA ALA A 190 7.55 -1.52 9.89
C ALA A 190 6.67 -0.52 10.67
N ASP A 191 6.67 0.76 10.26
CA ASP A 191 5.83 1.80 10.86
C ASP A 191 4.34 1.52 10.66
N ALA A 192 3.94 1.14 9.44
CA ALA A 192 2.56 0.89 9.08
C ALA A 192 1.94 -0.29 9.83
N ARG A 193 2.74 -1.30 10.21
CA ARG A 193 2.28 -2.47 10.96
C ARG A 193 1.54 -2.07 12.23
N VAL A 194 2.05 -1.08 12.97
CA VAL A 194 1.43 -0.61 14.23
C VAL A 194 0.02 -0.11 14.00
N VAL A 195 -0.20 0.63 12.90
CA VAL A 195 -1.52 1.15 12.50
C VAL A 195 -2.48 -0.03 12.27
N TRP A 196 -2.10 -0.99 11.44
CA TRP A 196 -2.99 -2.08 11.05
C TRP A 196 -3.27 -3.07 12.17
N THR A 197 -2.29 -3.38 13.02
CA THR A 197 -2.54 -4.21 14.22
C THR A 197 -3.47 -3.51 15.20
N THR A 198 -3.39 -2.18 15.31
CA THR A 198 -4.31 -1.40 16.16
C THR A 198 -5.73 -1.38 15.58
N LEU A 199 -5.87 -1.28 14.25
CA LEU A 199 -7.16 -1.36 13.58
C LEU A 199 -7.83 -2.73 13.77
N ALA A 200 -7.08 -3.83 13.65
CA ALA A 200 -7.61 -5.17 13.90
C ALA A 200 -8.17 -5.31 15.32
N GLN A 201 -7.53 -4.69 16.32
CA GLN A 201 -8.01 -4.68 17.71
C GLN A 201 -9.24 -3.78 17.90
N ARG A 202 -9.32 -2.66 17.17
CA ARG A 202 -10.45 -1.72 17.25
C ARG A 202 -11.74 -2.27 16.63
N TYR A 203 -11.63 -3.16 15.64
CA TYR A 203 -12.75 -3.70 14.87
C TYR A 203 -12.78 -5.24 14.87
N PRO A 204 -12.85 -5.90 16.05
CA PRO A 204 -12.62 -7.35 16.17
C PRO A 204 -13.66 -8.20 15.43
N ASP A 205 -14.89 -7.70 15.27
CA ASP A 205 -16.00 -8.45 14.67
C ASP A 205 -16.23 -8.11 13.19
N GLY A 206 -15.75 -6.95 12.73
CA GLY A 206 -16.06 -6.41 11.41
C GLY A 206 -14.88 -6.36 10.44
N LEU A 207 -13.65 -6.35 10.94
CA LEU A 207 -12.43 -6.15 10.13
C LEU A 207 -11.53 -7.38 10.16
N ALA A 208 -11.11 -7.82 8.98
CA ALA A 208 -9.92 -8.66 8.85
C ALA A 208 -8.76 -7.88 8.21
N VAL A 209 -7.59 -7.95 8.84
CA VAL A 209 -6.32 -7.49 8.27
C VAL A 209 -5.62 -8.69 7.65
N GLU A 210 -5.26 -8.57 6.38
CA GLU A 210 -4.66 -9.63 5.58
C GLU A 210 -3.31 -9.18 5.01
N TRP A 211 -2.26 -9.97 5.26
CA TRP A 211 -0.89 -9.63 4.87
C TRP A 211 -0.57 -10.21 3.49
N LEU A 212 -0.28 -9.32 2.53
CA LEU A 212 0.16 -9.66 1.19
C LEU A 212 1.68 -9.42 1.08
N HIS A 213 2.47 -10.47 0.95
CA HIS A 213 3.93 -10.34 0.91
C HIS A 213 4.40 -9.90 -0.48
N ALA A 214 4.96 -8.71 -0.55
CA ALA A 214 5.50 -8.12 -1.77
C ALA A 214 6.95 -7.65 -1.53
N PRO A 215 7.88 -8.56 -1.17
CA PRO A 215 9.26 -8.20 -0.95
C PRO A 215 9.88 -7.65 -2.25
N ARG A 216 10.77 -6.67 -2.12
CA ARG A 216 11.62 -6.23 -3.23
C ARG A 216 12.44 -7.40 -3.81
N GLU A 217 12.93 -7.22 -5.03
CA GLU A 217 13.83 -8.17 -5.71
C GLU A 217 15.24 -8.15 -5.10
N ALA A 218 15.36 -8.65 -3.86
CA ALA A 218 16.62 -8.88 -3.17
C ALA A 218 16.55 -10.23 -2.44
N PRO A 219 17.62 -11.06 -2.49
CA PRO A 219 17.68 -12.34 -1.78
C PRO A 219 17.29 -12.25 -0.29
N GLY A 220 17.78 -11.22 0.42
CA GLY A 220 17.46 -11.00 1.83
C GLY A 220 15.97 -10.73 2.09
N ALA A 221 15.35 -9.86 1.29
CA ALA A 221 13.93 -9.52 1.40
C ALA A 221 13.01 -10.72 1.10
N GLN A 222 13.33 -11.49 0.05
CA GLN A 222 12.58 -12.72 -0.26
C GLN A 222 12.75 -13.78 0.84
N ALA A 223 13.95 -13.90 1.42
CA ALA A 223 14.18 -14.81 2.54
C ALA A 223 13.41 -14.39 3.80
N ALA A 224 13.31 -13.10 4.10
CA ALA A 224 12.50 -12.59 5.22
C ALA A 224 10.99 -12.88 5.04
N ALA A 225 10.47 -12.72 3.81
CA ALA A 225 9.08 -13.09 3.52
C ALA A 225 8.84 -14.60 3.68
N ARG A 226 9.73 -15.45 3.15
CA ARG A 226 9.66 -16.91 3.35
C ARG A 226 9.76 -17.30 4.82
N ALA A 227 10.60 -16.61 5.59
CA ALA A 227 10.75 -16.82 7.02
C ALA A 227 9.44 -16.56 7.79
N ALA A 228 8.72 -15.48 7.47
CA ALA A 228 7.42 -15.20 8.07
C ALA A 228 6.36 -16.22 7.64
N LEU A 229 6.29 -16.56 6.36
CA LEU A 229 5.35 -17.56 5.84
C LEU A 229 5.61 -18.97 6.39
N ALA A 230 6.87 -19.35 6.63
CA ALA A 230 7.22 -20.59 7.28
C ALA A 230 6.79 -20.61 8.76
N ALA A 231 6.87 -19.46 9.45
CA ALA A 231 6.42 -19.32 10.82
C ALA A 231 4.88 -19.42 10.96
N ASP A 232 4.14 -19.01 9.93
CA ASP A 232 2.67 -19.17 9.86
C ASP A 232 2.24 -20.64 9.95
N LEU A 233 3.03 -21.57 9.40
CA LEU A 233 2.76 -23.01 9.51
C LEU A 233 2.81 -23.55 10.95
N GLN A 234 3.45 -22.81 11.87
CA GLN A 234 3.50 -23.12 13.30
C GLN A 234 2.56 -22.21 14.12
N GLY A 235 1.72 -21.39 13.47
CA GLY A 235 0.85 -20.42 14.14
C GLY A 235 1.61 -19.26 14.79
N ARG A 236 2.86 -19.00 14.36
CA ARG A 236 3.78 -18.03 14.97
C ARG A 236 4.13 -16.86 14.03
N TYR A 237 3.29 -16.60 13.02
CA TYR A 237 3.52 -15.51 12.07
C TYR A 237 3.74 -14.16 12.77
N ASP A 238 2.88 -13.77 13.72
CA ASP A 238 2.97 -12.44 14.34
C ASP A 238 4.27 -12.26 15.12
N ALA A 239 4.68 -13.29 15.87
CA ALA A 239 5.91 -13.27 16.64
C ALA A 239 7.13 -13.17 15.71
N MET A 240 7.11 -13.91 14.61
CA MET A 240 8.18 -13.84 13.61
C MET A 240 8.20 -12.50 12.87
N ALA A 241 7.05 -11.99 12.45
CA ALA A 241 6.94 -10.71 11.79
C ALA A 241 7.42 -9.57 12.71
N GLN A 242 7.08 -9.62 14.00
CA GLN A 242 7.58 -8.67 15.00
C GLN A 242 9.11 -8.74 15.13
N ALA A 243 9.69 -9.95 15.24
CA ALA A 243 11.13 -10.13 15.33
C ALA A 243 11.85 -9.64 14.06
N LEU A 244 11.31 -9.92 12.87
CA LEU A 244 11.86 -9.45 11.60
C LEU A 244 11.84 -7.92 11.49
N PHE A 245 10.74 -7.26 11.84
CA PHE A 245 10.66 -5.80 11.81
C PHE A 245 11.50 -5.11 12.90
N ALA A 246 11.90 -5.83 13.95
CA ALA A 246 12.80 -5.32 14.98
C ALA A 246 14.28 -5.30 14.54
N LEU A 247 14.62 -6.03 13.46
CA LEU A 247 15.96 -6.00 12.89
C LEU A 247 16.20 -4.68 12.12
N PRO A 248 17.46 -4.19 12.03
CA PRO A 248 17.77 -3.01 11.23
C PRO A 248 17.30 -3.20 9.78
N PRO A 249 16.63 -2.20 9.15
CA PRO A 249 16.07 -2.35 7.79
C PRO A 249 17.08 -2.82 6.73
N ASP A 250 18.33 -2.38 6.84
CA ASP A 250 19.41 -2.74 5.92
C ASP A 250 19.81 -4.21 5.99
N THR A 251 19.37 -4.94 7.03
CA THR A 251 19.63 -6.39 7.21
C THR A 251 19.14 -7.21 6.02
N PHE A 252 18.05 -6.78 5.38
CA PHE A 252 17.41 -7.47 4.25
C PHE A 252 17.64 -6.78 2.91
N ALA A 253 18.29 -5.63 2.90
CA ALA A 253 18.52 -4.81 1.71
C ALA A 253 19.70 -5.31 0.85
N ALA A 254 20.59 -6.12 1.42
CA ALA A 254 21.76 -6.68 0.72
C ALA A 254 21.42 -7.87 -0.18
N ASP A 255 22.28 -8.14 -1.17
CA ASP A 255 22.19 -9.29 -2.08
C ASP A 255 22.62 -10.64 -1.43
N VAL A 256 22.47 -10.74 -0.12
CA VAL A 256 22.86 -11.92 0.67
C VAL A 256 21.73 -12.25 1.63
N VAL A 257 21.46 -13.55 1.82
CA VAL A 257 20.50 -14.02 2.82
C VAL A 257 21.12 -13.90 4.22
N PRO A 258 20.51 -13.16 5.15
CA PRO A 258 21.05 -12.98 6.50
C PRO A 258 20.65 -14.16 7.41
N GLU A 259 21.14 -15.37 7.10
CA GLU A 259 20.71 -16.63 7.77
C GLU A 259 20.79 -16.57 9.30
N ALA A 260 21.87 -16.02 9.84
CA ALA A 260 22.05 -15.90 11.29
C ALA A 260 21.01 -15.00 11.94
N ALA A 261 20.66 -13.87 11.30
CA ALA A 261 19.64 -12.95 11.80
C ALA A 261 18.24 -13.58 11.71
N LEU A 262 17.93 -14.26 10.61
CA LEU A 262 16.65 -14.96 10.45
C LEU A 262 16.48 -16.08 11.49
N LYS A 263 17.55 -16.83 11.77
CA LYS A 263 17.53 -17.88 12.79
C LYS A 263 17.34 -17.31 14.20
N ALA A 264 18.04 -16.23 14.54
CA ALA A 264 17.87 -15.54 15.82
C ALA A 264 16.44 -15.01 16.00
N ALA A 265 15.85 -14.41 14.95
CA ALA A 265 14.46 -13.99 14.96
C ALA A 265 13.50 -15.17 15.14
N ALA A 266 13.80 -16.33 14.55
CA ALA A 266 12.98 -17.52 14.71
C ALA A 266 13.05 -18.10 16.13
N GLU A 267 14.23 -18.09 16.75
CA GLU A 267 14.44 -18.47 18.16
C GLU A 267 13.65 -17.53 19.10
N GLU A 268 13.72 -16.21 18.87
CA GLU A 268 12.96 -15.21 19.64
C GLU A 268 11.43 -15.40 19.47
N ALA A 269 10.98 -15.75 18.27
CA ALA A 269 9.58 -16.04 17.98
C ALA A 269 9.07 -17.36 18.61
N GLY A 270 9.96 -18.15 19.23
CA GLY A 270 9.62 -19.41 19.88
C GLY A 270 9.24 -20.51 18.90
N LEU A 271 9.86 -20.52 17.71
CA LEU A 271 9.65 -21.53 16.67
C LEU A 271 10.46 -22.81 16.96
N ASP A 272 9.96 -23.95 16.47
CA ASP A 272 10.84 -25.08 16.17
C ASP A 272 11.68 -24.67 14.96
N VAL A 273 12.92 -24.27 15.24
CA VAL A 273 13.85 -23.73 14.24
C VAL A 273 14.19 -24.79 13.19
N ALA A 274 14.29 -26.07 13.55
CA ALA A 274 14.62 -27.11 12.57
C ALA A 274 13.46 -27.32 11.57
N ALA A 275 12.24 -27.41 12.09
CA ALA A 275 11.04 -27.50 11.25
C ALA A 275 10.83 -26.23 10.40
N TRP A 276 11.08 -25.06 10.98
CA TRP A 276 10.98 -23.77 10.31
C TRP A 276 12.00 -23.62 9.18
N THR A 277 13.27 -23.97 9.40
CA THR A 277 14.31 -23.94 8.36
C THR A 277 13.95 -24.86 7.19
N ALA A 278 13.48 -26.09 7.47
CA ALA A 278 13.01 -26.99 6.41
C ALA A 278 11.81 -26.42 5.63
N ALA A 279 10.89 -25.74 6.32
CA ALA A 279 9.73 -25.11 5.69
C ALA A 279 10.09 -23.92 4.81
N MET A 280 11.06 -23.09 5.19
CA MET A 280 11.50 -21.93 4.40
C MET A 280 11.95 -22.29 2.97
N ASP A 281 12.56 -23.46 2.79
CA ASP A 281 13.05 -23.92 1.48
C ASP A 281 12.05 -24.84 0.76
N SER A 282 10.93 -25.14 1.40
CA SER A 282 9.88 -25.98 0.82
C SER A 282 9.30 -25.37 -0.46
N ALA A 283 8.87 -26.24 -1.37
CA ALA A 283 8.17 -25.81 -2.59
C ALA A 283 6.85 -25.09 -2.25
N ALA A 284 6.19 -25.47 -1.14
CA ALA A 284 4.93 -24.87 -0.72
C ALA A 284 5.09 -23.40 -0.31
N VAL A 285 6.07 -23.08 0.54
CA VAL A 285 6.33 -21.69 0.96
C VAL A 285 6.79 -20.82 -0.21
N ARG A 286 7.63 -21.37 -1.10
CA ARG A 286 8.05 -20.67 -2.33
C ARG A 286 6.85 -20.37 -3.24
N ALA A 287 6.03 -21.38 -3.52
CA ALA A 287 4.84 -21.20 -4.36
C ALA A 287 3.84 -20.20 -3.76
N ARG A 288 3.66 -20.20 -2.42
CA ARG A 288 2.84 -19.21 -1.72
C ARG A 288 3.38 -17.80 -1.93
N LEU A 289 4.68 -17.58 -1.69
CA LEU A 289 5.30 -16.27 -1.89
C LEU A 289 5.22 -15.81 -3.35
N ASP A 290 5.45 -16.70 -4.31
CA ASP A 290 5.36 -16.37 -5.73
C ASP A 290 3.92 -15.99 -6.14
N ALA A 291 2.91 -16.68 -5.61
CA ALA A 291 1.51 -16.31 -5.81
C ALA A 291 1.18 -14.94 -5.19
N GLU A 292 1.69 -14.64 -4.00
CA GLU A 292 1.50 -13.34 -3.34
C GLU A 292 2.19 -12.20 -4.10
N ARG A 293 3.41 -12.42 -4.60
CA ARG A 293 4.12 -11.46 -5.44
C ARG A 293 3.40 -11.22 -6.78
N ALA A 294 2.89 -12.27 -7.41
CA ALA A 294 2.12 -12.15 -8.64
C ALA A 294 0.84 -11.34 -8.42
N ALA A 295 0.10 -11.61 -7.34
CA ALA A 295 -1.09 -10.85 -7.00
C ALA A 295 -0.77 -9.38 -6.69
N ALA A 296 0.30 -9.08 -5.95
CA ALA A 296 0.74 -7.71 -5.71
C ALA A 296 1.04 -6.97 -7.02
N SER A 297 1.70 -7.65 -7.98
CA SER A 297 1.96 -7.10 -9.31
C SER A 297 0.67 -6.83 -10.10
N THR A 298 -0.28 -7.78 -10.13
CA THR A 298 -1.60 -7.60 -10.76
C THR A 298 -2.38 -6.44 -10.13
N LEU A 299 -2.27 -6.29 -8.81
CA LEU A 299 -2.84 -5.18 -8.06
C LEU A 299 -2.06 -3.87 -8.21
N GLY A 300 -1.04 -3.82 -9.08
CA GLY A 300 -0.26 -2.62 -9.37
C GLY A 300 0.53 -2.09 -8.17
N VAL A 301 0.89 -2.94 -7.21
CA VAL A 301 1.74 -2.57 -6.08
C VAL A 301 3.14 -2.27 -6.60
N ARG A 302 3.54 -0.99 -6.54
CA ARG A 302 4.87 -0.51 -6.97
C ARG A 302 5.81 -0.23 -5.80
N GLY A 303 5.33 -0.34 -4.58
CA GLY A 303 6.08 -0.10 -3.36
C GLY A 303 5.29 -0.52 -2.12
N THR A 304 6.00 -0.74 -1.03
CA THR A 304 5.43 -1.17 0.25
C THR A 304 5.68 -0.10 1.32
N PRO A 305 4.68 0.21 2.16
CA PRO A 305 3.37 -0.43 2.24
C PRO A 305 2.39 0.07 1.17
N THR A 306 1.50 -0.81 0.71
CA THR A 306 0.28 -0.43 -0.05
C THR A 306 -0.92 -1.12 0.58
N ALA A 307 -2.02 -0.42 0.83
CA ALA A 307 -3.20 -0.99 1.47
C ALA A 307 -4.42 -0.96 0.57
N PHE A 308 -5.35 -1.89 0.78
CA PHE A 308 -6.61 -2.00 0.07
C PHE A 308 -7.72 -2.29 1.08
N VAL A 309 -8.78 -1.47 1.08
CA VAL A 309 -10.00 -1.72 1.87
C VAL A 309 -11.11 -2.16 0.93
N ASN A 310 -11.57 -3.41 1.04
CA ASN A 310 -12.58 -3.99 0.14
C ASN A 310 -12.27 -3.79 -1.36
N GLY A 311 -10.99 -3.91 -1.72
CA GLY A 311 -10.50 -3.72 -3.09
C GLY A 311 -10.15 -2.27 -3.44
N TYR A 312 -10.55 -1.30 -2.64
CA TYR A 312 -10.15 0.08 -2.86
C TYR A 312 -8.77 0.35 -2.31
N ARG A 313 -7.82 0.65 -3.19
CA ARG A 313 -6.47 1.00 -2.79
C ARG A 313 -6.49 2.34 -2.02
N VAL A 314 -5.82 2.34 -0.87
CA VAL A 314 -5.62 3.50 -0.03
C VAL A 314 -4.36 4.23 -0.49
N ARG A 315 -4.52 5.50 -0.84
CA ARG A 315 -3.48 6.36 -1.36
C ARG A 315 -2.50 6.75 -0.26
N GLY A 316 -1.27 6.26 -0.37
CA GLY A 316 -0.17 6.58 0.54
C GLY A 316 -0.35 6.00 1.96
N LEU A 317 0.63 6.23 2.81
CA LEU A 317 0.55 5.83 4.21
C LEU A 317 -0.39 6.75 4.99
N ARG A 318 -1.31 6.16 5.76
CA ARG A 318 -2.36 6.87 6.50
C ARG A 318 -2.33 6.52 7.98
N ASP A 319 -2.79 7.45 8.80
CA ASP A 319 -2.95 7.24 10.23
C ASP A 319 -4.19 6.40 10.56
N ILE A 320 -4.30 6.00 11.82
CA ILE A 320 -5.39 5.16 12.33
C ILE A 320 -6.75 5.82 12.08
N ASP A 321 -6.87 7.14 12.26
CA ASP A 321 -8.15 7.84 12.13
C ASP A 321 -8.62 7.92 10.67
N ALA A 322 -7.70 8.08 9.71
CA ALA A 322 -8.02 8.03 8.30
C ALA A 322 -8.50 6.64 7.87
N TYR A 323 -7.83 5.57 8.31
CA TYR A 323 -8.31 4.21 8.07
C TYR A 323 -9.65 3.94 8.76
N ALA A 324 -9.82 4.37 10.01
CA ALA A 324 -11.06 4.20 10.77
C ALA A 324 -12.25 4.82 10.02
N ARG A 325 -12.11 6.04 9.48
CA ARG A 325 -13.16 6.66 8.66
C ARG A 325 -13.54 5.84 7.42
N ILE A 326 -12.58 5.22 6.75
CA ILE A 326 -12.84 4.37 5.59
C ILE A 326 -13.52 3.07 6.03
N ILE A 327 -13.04 2.45 7.11
CA ILE A 327 -13.57 1.20 7.64
C ILE A 327 -15.01 1.40 8.15
N ASP A 328 -15.26 2.46 8.92
CA ASP A 328 -16.60 2.79 9.44
C ASP A 328 -17.61 2.98 8.30
N LEU A 329 -17.20 3.63 7.21
CA LEU A 329 -18.02 3.74 6.00
C LEU A 329 -18.33 2.37 5.38
N GLU A 330 -17.32 1.52 5.21
CA GLU A 330 -17.48 0.21 4.57
C GLU A 330 -18.29 -0.77 5.42
N LEU A 331 -18.21 -0.64 6.75
CA LEU A 331 -19.09 -1.35 7.69
C LEU A 331 -20.55 -0.89 7.51
N ALA A 332 -20.80 0.42 7.49
CA ALA A 332 -22.14 0.96 7.31
C ALA A 332 -22.76 0.61 5.93
N ASP A 333 -21.96 0.66 4.86
CA ASP A 333 -22.41 0.29 3.49
C ASP A 333 -22.79 -1.19 3.39
N ALA A 334 -22.10 -2.07 4.14
CA ALA A 334 -22.45 -3.48 4.18
C ALA A 334 -23.73 -3.76 4.98
N GLU A 335 -23.97 -3.04 6.07
CA GLU A 335 -25.24 -3.14 6.83
C GLU A 335 -26.45 -2.67 5.99
N ALA A 336 -26.24 -1.75 5.05
CA ALA A 336 -27.27 -1.25 4.14
C ALA A 336 -27.54 -2.15 2.92
N ARG A 337 -26.75 -3.21 2.70
CA ARG A 337 -27.02 -4.20 1.64
C ARG A 337 -28.13 -5.16 2.08
N PRO A 338 -29.24 -5.29 1.32
CA PRO A 338 -30.29 -6.26 1.62
C PRO A 338 -29.82 -7.71 1.52
#